data_AF-A0A0A1F905-F1
#
_entry.id   AF-A0A0A1F905-F1
#
_cell.length_a   1.000
_cell.length_b   1.000
_cell.length_c   1.000
_cell.angle_alpha   90.00
_cell.angle_beta   90.00
_cell.angle_gamma   90.00
#
_symmetry.space_group_name_H-M   'P 1'
#
loop_
_entity.id
_entity.type
_entity.pdbx_description
1 polymer ?
#
loop_
_entity_poly.entity_id
_entity_poly.type
_entity_poly.pdbx_seq_one_letter_code
_entity_poly.pdbx_strand_id
1 'polypeptide(L)' 'MDLPSAQRPEMIQQVKSTRYSIARRYGRVTIEGHTYVYERSTDTLMRQDAYHRRKQSTCC' A
#
# COMPACT_ATOMS: atom_id res chain seq x y z
N MET A 1 9.98 -3.03 -28.01
CA MET A 1 9.94 -1.99 -26.96
C MET A 1 9.54 -2.70 -25.69
N ASP A 2 10.52 -2.98 -24.82
CA ASP A 2 10.33 -3.59 -23.52
C ASP A 2 9.36 -2.75 -22.69
N LEU A 3 8.25 -3.36 -22.27
CA LEU A 3 7.36 -2.75 -21.30
C LEU A 3 8.20 -2.41 -20.06
N PRO A 4 8.15 -1.18 -19.52
CA PRO A 4 8.71 -0.95 -18.20
C PRO A 4 8.00 -1.91 -17.28
N SER A 5 8.77 -2.81 -16.67
CA SER A 5 8.29 -3.77 -15.70
C SER A 5 7.28 -3.05 -14.83
N ALA A 6 6.06 -3.58 -14.76
CA ALA A 6 5.03 -3.07 -13.87
C ALA A 6 5.62 -3.07 -12.46
N GLN A 7 6.29 -1.98 -12.09
CA GLN A 7 6.93 -1.80 -10.81
C GLN A 7 5.75 -1.60 -9.87
N ARG A 8 5.21 -2.72 -9.40
CA ARG A 8 4.14 -2.75 -8.42
C ARG A 8 4.70 -2.01 -7.22
N PRO A 9 4.22 -0.80 -6.92
CA PRO A 9 4.86 0.03 -5.90
C PRO A 9 4.65 -0.63 -4.54
N GLU A 10 5.69 -0.67 -3.71
CA GLU A 10 5.57 -1.09 -2.31
C GLU A 10 4.71 -0.10 -1.52
N MET A 11 4.71 1.17 -1.94
CA MET A 11 3.95 2.26 -1.36
C MET A 11 3.30 3.11 -2.44
N ILE A 12 1.98 3.24 -2.38
CA ILE A 12 1.20 4.09 -3.29
C ILE A 12 0.97 5.44 -2.60
N GLN A 13 1.55 6.49 -3.18
CA GLN A 13 1.34 7.89 -2.78
C GLN A 13 0.26 8.52 -3.66
N GLN A 14 -0.40 9.58 -3.17
CA GLN A 14 -1.45 10.32 -3.91
C GLN A 14 -2.60 9.45 -4.40
N VAL A 15 -3.27 8.81 -3.45
CA VAL A 15 -4.44 7.98 -3.62
C VAL A 15 -5.69 8.78 -4.06
N LYS A 16 -5.68 9.33 -5.29
CA LYS A 16 -6.67 10.29 -5.82
C LYS A 16 -7.97 9.69 -6.40
N SER A 17 -8.23 8.39 -6.28
CA SER A 17 -9.40 7.76 -6.90
C SER A 17 -10.18 6.82 -5.97
N THR A 18 -11.45 6.59 -6.28
CA THR A 18 -12.48 5.82 -5.54
C THR A 18 -12.04 4.44 -5.02
N ARG A 19 -10.97 3.85 -5.54
CA ARG A 19 -10.38 2.61 -4.99
C ARG A 19 -9.82 2.79 -3.57
N TYR A 20 -9.48 4.02 -3.19
CA TYR A 20 -8.78 4.30 -1.92
C TYR A 20 -9.68 4.78 -0.79
N SER A 21 -10.91 5.20 -1.10
CA SER A 21 -11.93 5.45 -0.07
C SER A 21 -12.29 4.16 0.69
N ILE A 22 -12.20 3.00 0.04
CA ILE A 22 -12.33 1.68 0.68
C ILE A 22 -11.19 1.47 1.70
N ALA A 23 -9.94 1.74 1.31
CA ALA A 23 -8.80 1.61 2.21
C ALA A 23 -8.89 2.56 3.41
N ARG A 24 -9.36 3.80 3.20
CA ARG A 24 -9.60 4.77 4.29
C ARG A 24 -10.70 4.33 5.25
N ARG A 25 -11.74 3.64 4.76
CA ARG A 25 -12.87 3.17 5.57
C ARG A 25 -12.57 1.86 6.31
N TYR A 26 -11.87 0.92 5.69
CA TYR A 26 -11.64 -0.43 6.21
C TYR A 26 -10.19 -0.70 6.63
N GLY A 27 -9.29 0.27 6.47
CA GLY A 27 -7.87 0.19 6.83
C GLY A 27 -7.01 -0.60 5.84
N ARG A 28 -7.60 -1.30 4.87
CA ARG A 28 -6.89 -2.08 3.85
C ARG A 28 -7.66 -2.18 2.54
N VAL A 29 -6.97 -2.47 1.44
CA VAL A 29 -7.57 -2.74 0.14
C VAL A 29 -6.73 -3.75 -0.63
N THR A 30 -7.38 -4.61 -1.40
CA THR A 30 -6.69 -5.54 -2.32
C THR A 30 -6.67 -4.94 -3.72
N ILE A 31 -5.47 -4.76 -4.28
CA ILE A 31 -5.25 -4.21 -5.62
C ILE A 31 -4.39 -5.22 -6.38
N GLU A 32 -4.90 -5.73 -7.51
CA GLU A 32 -4.19 -6.70 -8.35
C GLU A 32 -3.65 -7.91 -7.57
N GLY A 33 -4.47 -8.46 -6.65
CA GLY A 33 -4.10 -9.62 -5.84
C GLY A 33 -3.16 -9.34 -4.66
N HIS A 34 -2.78 -8.07 -4.42
CA HIS A 34 -1.92 -7.70 -3.30
C HIS A 34 -2.70 -6.86 -2.28
N THR A 35 -2.54 -7.18 -1.00
CA THR A 35 -3.15 -6.42 0.09
C THR A 35 -2.27 -5.22 0.44
N TYR A 36 -2.88 -4.04 0.41
CA TYR A 36 -2.30 -2.79 0.88
C TYR A 36 -3.01 -2.33 2.16
N VAL A 37 -2.22 -1.88 3.13
CA VAL A 37 -2.63 -1.34 4.42
C VAL A 37 -2.56 0.19 4.33
N TYR A 38 -3.63 0.84 4.77
CA TYR A 38 -3.70 2.29 4.80
C TYR A 38 -2.99 2.83 6.04
N GLU A 39 -2.02 3.71 5.83
CA GLU A 39 -1.34 4.43 6.90
C GLU A 39 -1.89 5.85 7.00
N ARG A 40 -2.69 6.09 8.03
CA ARG A 40 -3.36 7.39 8.24
C ARG A 40 -2.37 8.53 8.52
N SER A 41 -1.23 8.23 9.15
CA SER A 41 -0.22 9.24 9.51
C SER A 41 0.42 9.89 8.28
N THR A 42 0.58 9.13 7.19
CA THR A 42 1.23 9.58 5.96
C THR A 42 0.25 9.68 4.77
N ASP A 43 -1.01 9.27 4.96
CA ASP A 43 -2.04 9.15 3.93
C ASP A 43 -1.56 8.32 2.72
N THR A 44 -0.85 7.23 3.01
CA THR A 44 -0.29 6.32 2.00
C THR A 44 -0.87 4.91 2.13
N LEU A 45 -0.80 4.16 1.03
CA LEU A 45 -1.06 2.73 1.04
C LEU A 45 0.25 1.98 0.95
N MET A 46 0.53 1.18 1.97
CA MET A 46 1.72 0.36 2.03
C MET A 46 1.36 -1.11 1.85
N ARG A 47 2.13 -1.86 1.06
CA ARG A 47 1.87 -3.28 0.92
C ARG A 47 2.06 -4.01 2.25
N GLN A 48 1.21 -5.00 2.52
CA GLN A 48 1.14 -5.65 3.83
C GLN A 48 2.46 -6.30 4.25
N ASP A 49 3.18 -6.93 3.33
CA ASP A 49 4.53 -7.48 3.53
C ASP A 49 5.55 -6.41 3.94
N ALA A 50 5.57 -5.27 3.24
CA ALA A 50 6.44 -4.14 3.58
C ALA A 50 6.07 -3.51 4.94
N TYR A 51 4.77 -3.41 5.23
CA TYR A 51 4.27 -2.93 6.53
C TYR A 51 4.71 -3.85 7.69
N HIS A 52 4.58 -5.16 7.51
CA HIS A 52 5.00 -6.15 8.51
C HIS A 52 6.51 -6.10 8.74
N ARG A 53 7.30 -5.99 7.67
CA ARG A 53 8.76 -5.88 7.77
C ARG A 53 9.19 -4.64 8.57
N ARG A 54 8.58 -3.47 8.30
CA ARG A 54 8.85 -2.24 9.07
C ARG A 54 8.45 -2.37 10.54
N LYS A 55 7.28 -2.94 10.85
CA LYS A 55 6.85 -3.14 12.24
C LYS A 55 7.73 -4.12 12.99
N GLN A 56 8.19 -5.20 12.35
CA GLN A 56 9.18 -6.10 12.96
C GLN A 56 10.50 -5.39 13.24
N SER A 57 10.98 -4.55 12.31
CA SER A 57 12.21 -3.77 12.52
C SER A 57 12.11 -2.71 13.63
N THR A 58 10.90 -2.31 14.04
CA THR A 58 10.70 -1.32 15.12
C THR A 58 10.63 -1.97 16.51
N CYS A 59 10.71 -3.30 16.61
CA CYS A 59 10.58 -4.05 17.87
C CYS A 59 11.92 -4.55 18.45
N CYS A 60 13.04 -3.93 18.05
CA CYS A 60 14.37 -4.22 18.60
C CYS A 60 15.00 -2.96 19.18
#